data_AF-A0A359E892-F1
#
_entry.id   AF-A0A359E892-F1
#
_cell.length_a   1.000
_cell.length_b   1.000
_cell.length_c   1.000
_cell.angle_alpha   90.00
_cell.angle_beta   90.00
_cell.angle_gamma   90.00
#
_symmetry.space_group_name_H-M   'P 1'
#
loop_
_entity.id
_entity.type
_entity.pdbx_description
1 polymer ?
#
loop_
_entity_poly.entity_id
_entity_poly.type
_entity_poly.pdbx_seq_one_letter_code
_entity_poly.pdbx_strand_id
1 'polypeptide(L)'
;QEAAGYIDELREKLARKSYEAAQFYVRTEQYKAAAIYLDRTIDQYPESKWAERALVDQIKNYIDYADRSVASKQAERYTKSIETYEKFLQLFPESKFREEVEDYHDEALSKLADVQNPEEVAESSQG
;
A
#
# COMPACT_ATOMS: atom_id res chain seq x y z
N GLN A 1 2.63 -23.60 28.03
CA GLN A 1 3.45 -22.76 27.13
C GLN A 1 3.40 -23.25 25.67
N GLU A 2 3.19 -24.55 25.41
CA GLU A 2 3.06 -25.09 24.03
C GLU A 2 1.82 -24.59 23.24
N ALA A 3 0.69 -24.35 23.90
CA ALA A 3 -0.53 -23.89 23.23
C ALA A 3 -0.43 -22.46 22.65
N ALA A 4 0.34 -21.56 23.29
CA ALA A 4 0.53 -20.20 22.81
C ALA A 4 1.34 -20.16 21.51
N GLY A 5 2.46 -20.91 21.46
CA GLY A 5 3.27 -21.01 20.24
C GLY A 5 2.52 -21.61 19.04
N TYR A 6 1.60 -22.56 19.29
CA TYR A 6 0.76 -23.11 18.23
C TYR A 6 -0.24 -22.09 17.68
N ILE A 7 -0.79 -21.21 18.54
CA ILE A 7 -1.67 -20.12 18.11
C ILE A 7 -0.90 -19.13 17.25
N ASP A 8 0.32 -18.75 17.65
CA ASP A 8 1.15 -17.80 16.90
C ASP A 8 1.53 -18.38 15.52
N GLU A 9 1.91 -19.65 15.44
CA GLU A 9 2.19 -20.33 14.17
C GLU A 9 0.95 -20.35 13.25
N LEU A 10 -0.24 -20.60 13.80
CA LEU A 10 -1.48 -20.58 13.03
C LEU A 10 -1.83 -19.16 12.55
N ARG A 11 -1.67 -18.14 13.39
CA ARG A 11 -1.88 -16.74 13.00
C ARG A 11 -0.92 -16.34 11.88
N GLU A 12 0.33 -16.74 11.97
CA GLU A 12 1.34 -16.50 10.94
C GLU A 12 0.98 -17.17 9.60
N LYS A 13 0.48 -18.42 9.63
CA LYS A 13 -0.01 -19.11 8.43
C LYS A 13 -1.24 -18.43 7.82
N LEU A 14 -2.17 -17.93 8.65
CA LEU A 14 -3.35 -17.22 8.19
C LEU A 14 -2.99 -15.85 7.60
N ALA A 15 -2.08 -15.12 8.23
CA ALA A 15 -1.54 -13.86 7.72
C ALA A 15 -0.90 -14.05 6.35
N ARG A 16 -0.02 -15.05 6.21
CA ARG A 16 0.60 -15.41 4.92
C ARG A 16 -0.47 -15.69 3.86
N LYS A 17 -1.47 -16.51 4.18
CA LYS A 17 -2.55 -16.86 3.24
C LYS A 17 -3.34 -15.63 2.78
N SER A 18 -3.67 -14.72 3.71
CA SER A 18 -4.36 -13.47 3.39
C SER A 18 -3.53 -12.59 2.45
N TYR A 19 -2.24 -12.46 2.77
CA TYR A 19 -1.28 -11.70 1.95
C TYR A 19 -1.08 -12.32 0.56
N GLU A 20 -0.91 -13.63 0.45
CA GLU A 20 -0.77 -14.32 -0.85
C GLU A 20 -2.01 -14.13 -1.74
N ALA A 21 -3.20 -14.10 -1.14
CA ALA A 21 -4.42 -13.76 -1.87
C ALA A 21 -4.41 -12.31 -2.37
N ALA A 22 -3.93 -11.35 -1.57
CA ALA A 22 -3.73 -9.99 -2.05
C ALA A 22 -2.75 -9.93 -3.23
N GLN A 23 -1.62 -10.63 -3.13
CA GLN A 23 -0.62 -10.68 -4.20
C GLN A 23 -1.17 -11.26 -5.50
N PHE A 24 -2.08 -12.24 -5.42
CA PHE A 24 -2.79 -12.73 -6.60
C PHE A 24 -3.63 -11.63 -7.26
N TYR A 25 -4.34 -10.81 -6.48
CA TYR A 25 -5.11 -9.69 -7.02
C TYR A 25 -4.21 -8.59 -7.58
N VAL A 26 -3.06 -8.30 -6.96
CA VAL A 26 -2.06 -7.38 -7.53
C VAL A 26 -1.60 -7.86 -8.90
N ARG A 27 -1.16 -9.13 -9.00
CA ARG A 27 -0.69 -9.72 -10.27
C ARG A 27 -1.75 -9.80 -11.37
N THR A 28 -3.03 -9.81 -11.00
CA THR A 28 -4.16 -9.83 -11.93
C THR A 28 -4.79 -8.45 -12.13
N GLU A 29 -4.10 -7.39 -11.68
CA GLU A 29 -4.51 -5.98 -11.79
C GLU A 29 -5.89 -5.68 -11.18
N GLN A 30 -6.33 -6.51 -10.22
CA GLN A 30 -7.57 -6.33 -9.48
C GLN A 30 -7.32 -5.49 -8.23
N TYR A 31 -6.90 -4.24 -8.42
CA TYR A 31 -6.36 -3.37 -7.36
C TYR A 31 -7.30 -3.14 -6.17
N LYS A 32 -8.61 -3.04 -6.42
CA LYS A 32 -9.60 -2.89 -5.35
C LYS A 32 -9.64 -4.13 -4.45
N ALA A 33 -9.60 -5.32 -5.04
CA ALA A 33 -9.58 -6.57 -4.29
C ALA A 33 -8.25 -6.75 -3.56
N ALA A 34 -7.13 -6.41 -4.21
CA ALA A 34 -5.82 -6.38 -3.57
C ALA A 34 -5.82 -5.49 -2.33
N ALA A 35 -6.29 -4.25 -2.43
CA ALA A 35 -6.37 -3.33 -1.30
C ALA A 35 -7.16 -3.91 -0.12
N ILE A 36 -8.30 -4.58 -0.38
CA ILE A 36 -9.12 -5.22 0.67
C ILE A 36 -8.37 -6.35 1.38
N TYR A 37 -7.62 -7.17 0.64
CA TYR A 37 -6.87 -8.29 1.24
C TYR A 37 -5.58 -7.85 1.93
N LEU A 38 -4.94 -6.77 1.45
CA LEU A 38 -3.81 -6.15 2.15
C LEU A 38 -4.28 -5.57 3.48
N ASP A 39 -5.35 -4.77 3.46
CA ASP A 39 -5.99 -4.20 4.65
C ASP A 39 -6.38 -5.29 5.66
N ARG A 40 -7.01 -6.37 5.18
CA ARG A 40 -7.32 -7.55 6.02
C ARG A 40 -6.08 -8.13 6.68
N THR A 41 -4.96 -8.21 5.97
CA THR A 41 -3.71 -8.77 6.52
C THR A 41 -3.19 -7.88 7.64
N ILE A 42 -3.22 -6.56 7.43
CA ILE A 42 -2.75 -5.55 8.38
C ILE A 42 -3.61 -5.54 9.64
N ASP A 43 -4.93 -5.52 9.48
CA ASP A 43 -5.86 -5.34 10.60
C ASP A 43 -6.07 -6.62 11.42
N GLN A 44 -6.06 -7.79 10.78
CA GLN A 44 -6.26 -9.06 11.50
C GLN A 44 -4.97 -9.61 12.12
N TYR A 45 -3.81 -9.27 11.53
CA TYR A 45 -2.51 -9.82 11.92
C TYR A 45 -1.41 -8.75 12.01
N PRO A 46 -1.62 -7.65 12.75
CA PRO A 46 -0.68 -6.51 12.79
C PRO A 46 0.71 -6.89 13.32
N GLU A 47 0.79 -7.92 14.18
CA GLU A 47 2.05 -8.45 14.72
C GLU A 47 2.82 -9.36 13.74
N SER A 48 2.21 -9.76 12.63
CA SER A 48 2.85 -10.65 11.66
C SER A 48 3.81 -9.87 10.77
N LYS A 49 4.89 -10.52 10.32
CA LYS A 49 5.79 -9.95 9.31
C LYS A 49 5.09 -9.65 7.97
N TRP A 50 3.91 -10.24 7.74
CA TRP A 50 3.11 -10.00 6.54
C TRP A 50 2.36 -8.68 6.61
N ALA A 51 2.09 -8.13 7.79
CA ALA A 51 1.46 -6.81 7.92
C ALA A 51 2.39 -5.69 7.45
N GLU A 52 3.66 -5.72 7.86
CA GLU A 52 4.68 -4.78 7.37
C GLU A 52 4.78 -4.81 5.84
N ARG A 53 4.91 -6.01 5.27
CA ARG A 53 4.98 -6.16 3.81
C ARG A 53 3.67 -5.78 3.11
N ALA A 54 2.52 -6.07 3.72
CA ALA A 54 1.23 -5.70 3.17
C ALA A 54 1.04 -4.19 3.08
N LEU A 55 1.54 -3.41 4.04
CA LEU A 55 1.53 -1.95 3.95
C LEU A 55 2.37 -1.44 2.78
N VAL A 56 3.60 -1.94 2.62
CA VAL A 56 4.48 -1.57 1.49
C VAL A 56 3.76 -1.81 0.15
N ASP A 57 3.22 -3.01 -0.03
CA ASP A 57 2.53 -3.35 -1.27
C ASP A 57 1.18 -2.63 -1.42
N GLN A 58 0.54 -2.19 -0.32
CA GLN A 58 -0.70 -1.42 -0.36
C GLN A 58 -0.47 0.01 -0.83
N ILE A 59 0.63 0.65 -0.40
CA ILE A 59 1.06 1.97 -0.89
C ILE A 59 1.21 1.91 -2.41
N LYS A 60 1.99 0.96 -2.90
CA LYS A 60 2.21 0.73 -4.34
C LYS A 60 0.92 0.41 -5.09
N ASN A 61 0.11 -0.52 -4.56
CA ASN A 61 -1.16 -0.92 -5.18
C ASN A 61 -2.10 0.28 -5.34
N TYR A 62 -2.12 1.23 -4.41
CA TYR A 62 -2.92 2.44 -4.54
C TYR A 62 -2.42 3.39 -5.65
N ILE A 63 -1.10 3.49 -5.84
CA ILE A 63 -0.50 4.23 -6.97
C ILE A 63 -0.90 3.58 -8.30
N ASP A 64 -0.66 2.27 -8.44
CA ASP A 64 -1.02 1.52 -9.66
C ASP A 64 -2.52 1.61 -9.97
N TYR A 65 -3.36 1.64 -8.93
CA TYR A 65 -4.80 1.79 -9.06
C TYR A 65 -5.19 3.20 -9.49
N ALA A 66 -4.52 4.23 -8.94
CA ALA A 66 -4.72 5.61 -9.35
C ALA A 66 -4.35 5.78 -10.83
N ASP A 67 -3.18 5.32 -11.26
CA ASP A 67 -2.70 5.45 -12.65
C ASP A 67 -3.72 4.97 -13.69
N ARG A 68 -4.50 3.94 -13.36
CA ARG A 68 -5.52 3.32 -14.24
C ARG A 68 -6.93 3.88 -14.06
N SER A 69 -7.05 5.09 -13.53
CA SER A 69 -8.33 5.65 -13.13
C SER A 69 -8.60 7.04 -13.68
N VAL A 70 -9.87 7.44 -13.63
CA VAL A 70 -10.28 8.81 -13.94
C VAL A 70 -9.76 9.80 -12.89
N ALA A 71 -9.51 11.04 -13.29
CA ALA A 71 -8.89 12.09 -12.46
C ALA A 71 -9.51 12.25 -11.07
N SER A 72 -10.85 12.30 -10.97
CA SER A 72 -11.55 12.41 -9.68
C SER A 72 -11.24 11.27 -8.70
N LYS A 73 -10.90 10.09 -9.24
CA LYS A 73 -10.57 8.90 -8.48
C LYS A 73 -9.07 8.62 -8.40
N GLN A 74 -8.25 9.30 -9.20
CA GLN A 74 -6.80 9.32 -9.05
C GLN A 74 -6.42 10.01 -7.75
N ALA A 75 -6.92 11.24 -7.54
CA ALA A 75 -6.63 12.01 -6.33
C ALA A 75 -6.98 11.23 -5.05
N GLU A 76 -8.19 10.65 -4.98
CA GLU A 76 -8.62 9.82 -3.84
C GLU A 76 -7.65 8.66 -3.55
N ARG A 77 -7.06 8.06 -4.58
CA ARG A 77 -6.20 6.88 -4.43
C ARG A 77 -4.76 7.23 -4.11
N TYR A 78 -4.20 8.29 -4.70
CA TYR A 78 -2.90 8.80 -4.26
C TYR A 78 -2.94 9.24 -2.80
N THR A 79 -4.01 9.91 -2.36
CA THR A 79 -4.20 10.23 -0.94
C THR A 79 -4.20 8.98 -0.07
N LYS A 80 -4.88 7.90 -0.47
CA LYS A 80 -4.81 6.62 0.27
C LYS A 80 -3.41 6.02 0.31
N SER A 81 -2.63 6.17 -0.76
CA SER A 81 -1.22 5.75 -0.77
C SER A 81 -0.42 6.50 0.30
N ILE A 82 -0.56 7.83 0.35
CA ILE A 82 0.10 8.72 1.31
C ILE A 82 -0.34 8.39 2.76
N GLU A 83 -1.64 8.24 3.02
CA GLU A 83 -2.17 7.83 4.33
C GLU A 83 -1.62 6.46 4.77
N THR A 84 -1.47 5.52 3.82
CA THR A 84 -0.92 4.20 4.11
C THR A 84 0.58 4.29 4.44
N TYR A 85 1.33 5.18 3.79
CA TYR A 85 2.72 5.48 4.12
C TYR A 85 2.86 6.06 5.54
N GLU A 86 2.00 7.01 5.92
CA GLU A 86 2.00 7.55 7.28
C GLU A 86 1.73 6.46 8.33
N LYS A 87 0.75 5.56 8.07
CA LYS A 87 0.48 4.38 8.90
C LYS A 87 1.70 3.46 8.98
N PHE A 88 2.42 3.26 7.87
CA PHE A 88 3.64 2.46 7.86
C PHE A 88 4.73 3.05 8.76
N LEU A 89 5.00 4.35 8.67
CA LEU A 89 5.99 5.01 9.53
C LEU A 89 5.64 4.94 11.03
N GLN A 90 4.34 5.04 11.36
CA GLN A 90 3.87 4.94 12.73
C GLN A 90 4.06 3.53 13.31
N LEU A 91 3.83 2.49 12.51
CA LEU A 91 3.87 1.10 12.97
C LEU A 91 5.26 0.48 12.85
N PHE A 92 6.05 0.88 11.85
CA PHE A 92 7.33 0.26 11.48
C PHE A 92 8.44 1.31 11.24
N PRO A 93 8.76 2.17 12.22
CA PRO A 93 9.71 3.27 12.04
C PRO A 93 11.14 2.80 11.68
N GLU A 94 11.56 1.61 12.13
CA GLU A 94 12.90 1.05 11.86
C GLU A 94 12.87 0.00 10.74
N SER A 95 11.86 0.03 9.87
CA SER A 95 11.74 -0.93 8.78
C SER A 95 12.88 -0.80 7.78
N LYS A 96 13.37 -1.94 7.30
CA LYS A 96 14.27 -2.00 6.14
C LYS A 96 13.64 -1.54 4.82
N PHE A 97 12.31 -1.42 4.76
CA PHE A 97 11.58 -0.95 3.58
C PHE A 97 11.35 0.57 3.59
N ARG A 98 11.93 1.30 4.55
CA ARG A 98 11.77 2.75 4.69
C ARG A 98 12.05 3.51 3.40
N GLU A 99 13.21 3.28 2.78
CA GLU A 99 13.59 3.93 1.52
C GLU A 99 12.59 3.61 0.39
N GLU A 100 12.17 2.34 0.27
CA GLU A 100 11.19 1.92 -0.75
C GLU A 100 9.84 2.63 -0.59
N VAL A 101 9.34 2.81 0.64
CA VAL A 101 8.06 3.48 0.86
C VAL A 101 8.16 5.00 0.79
N GLU A 102 9.33 5.58 1.07
CA GLU A 102 9.64 7.00 0.86
C GLU A 102 9.60 7.32 -0.64
N ASP A 103 10.21 6.47 -1.49
CA ASP A 103 10.14 6.60 -2.95
C ASP A 103 8.70 6.57 -3.47
N TYR A 104 7.88 5.62 -2.99
CA TYR A 104 6.46 5.54 -3.38
C TYR A 104 5.65 6.74 -2.88
N HIS A 105 5.96 7.25 -1.69
CA HIS A 105 5.30 8.42 -1.13
C HIS A 105 5.57 9.67 -1.98
N ASP A 106 6.82 9.88 -2.37
CA ASP A 106 7.21 11.01 -3.22
C ASP A 106 6.59 10.91 -4.61
N GLU A 107 6.53 9.70 -5.18
CA GLU A 107 5.79 9.44 -6.42
C GLU A 107 4.30 9.80 -6.29
N ALA A 108 3.65 9.35 -5.21
CA ALA A 108 2.24 9.63 -4.97
C ALA A 108 1.96 11.13 -4.77
N LEU A 109 2.85 11.85 -4.08
CA LEU A 109 2.74 13.31 -3.91
C LEU A 109 2.86 14.04 -5.25
N SER A 110 3.86 13.71 -6.06
CA SER A 110 4.06 14.31 -7.38
C SER A 110 2.83 14.09 -8.26
N LYS A 111 2.37 12.83 -8.37
CA LYS A 111 1.20 12.49 -9.19
C LYS A 111 -0.11 13.10 -8.66
N LEU A 112 -0.25 13.26 -7.35
CA LEU A 112 -1.39 13.95 -6.76
C LEU A 112 -1.38 15.44 -7.14
N ALA A 113 -0.23 16.10 -7.07
CA ALA A 113 -0.09 17.49 -7.48
C ALA A 113 -0.45 17.68 -8.96
N ASP A 114 0.03 16.81 -9.85
CA ASP A 114 -0.28 16.85 -11.28
C ASP A 114 -1.79 16.72 -11.55
N VAL A 115 -2.48 15.85 -10.81
CA VAL A 115 -3.93 15.66 -10.94
C VAL A 115 -4.72 16.86 -10.39
N GLN A 116 -4.20 17.54 -9.37
CA GLN A 116 -4.86 18.70 -8.75
C GLN A 116 -4.59 20.01 -9.48
N ASN A 117 -3.43 20.13 -10.15
CA ASN A 117 -3.05 21.34 -10.89
C ASN A 117 -2.60 21.05 -12.34
N PRO A 118 -3.52 20.64 -13.23
CA PRO A 118 -3.17 20.20 -14.58
C PRO A 118 -2.63 21.33 -15.49
N GLU A 119 -2.85 22.61 -15.16
CA GLU A 119 -2.43 23.75 -15.98
C GLU A 119 -0.93 24.09 -15.80
N GLU A 120 -0.35 23.95 -14.60
CA GLU A 120 1.10 24.21 -14.35
C GLU A 120 2.01 23.14 -14.98
N VAL A 121 1.56 21.89 -15.07
CA VAL A 121 2.36 20.78 -15.63
C VAL A 121 2.55 20.92 -17.14
N ALA A 122 1.56 21.49 -17.84
CA ALA A 122 1.62 21.70 -19.28
C ALA A 122 2.68 22.76 -19.67
N GLU A 123 2.91 23.75 -18.81
CA GLU A 123 3.89 24.83 -19.06
C GLU A 123 5.33 24.40 -18.74
N SER A 124 5.55 23.56 -17.73
CA SER A 124 6.89 23.05 -17.38
C SER A 124 7.43 22.01 -18.38
N SER A 125 6.55 21.34 -19.12
CA SER A 125 6.91 20.33 -20.13
C SER A 125 7.32 20.92 -21.49
N GLN A 126 7.21 22.24 -21.68
CA GLN A 126 7.59 22.95 -22.92
C GLN A 126 8.88 23.78 -22.78
N GLY A 127 9.56 23.72 -21.64
CA GLY A 127 10.79 24.48 -21.32
C GLY A 127 12.09 23.73 -21.59
#